data_AF-A0AAP8NLA8-F1
#
_entry.id   AF-A0AAP8NLA8-F1
#
_cell.length_a   1.000
_cell.length_b   1.000
_cell.length_c   1.000
_cell.angle_alpha   90.00
_cell.angle_beta   90.00
_cell.angle_gamma   90.00
#
_symmetry.space_group_name_H-M   'P 1'
#
loop_
_entity.id
_entity.type
_entity.pdbx_description
1 polymer ?
#
loop_
_entity_poly.entity_id
_entity_poly.type
_entity_poly.pdbx_seq_one_letter_code
_entity_poly.pdbx_strand_id
1 'polypeptide(L)'
;MVNYYTHKNLNDMIREVEREFPLENSFFPTKNIRNLIANPDYPDDEGRECGEPFLNQRWIDVPAIQWYDNAEFVSFATSRALAYFFPSIIRNSYMEEISRVNNYMADAEEWMMNKLIVVCFSERIRTYVQKEVNYIYRSYTKNQLEIVRKWILFQNKDNYFADSCNNALKILDSEIKNKN
;
A
#
# COMPACT_ATOMS: atom_id res chain seq x y z
N MET A 1 -3.80 29.06 3.53
CA MET A 1 -2.75 28.03 3.32
C MET A 1 -2.76 27.15 4.55
N VAL A 2 -3.24 25.92 4.44
CA VAL A 2 -3.43 25.07 5.62
C VAL A 2 -2.36 23.99 5.62
N ASN A 3 -1.39 24.12 6.53
CA ASN A 3 -0.42 23.08 6.85
C ASN A 3 -1.18 21.94 7.55
N TYR A 4 -1.70 20.96 6.80
CA TYR A 4 -2.52 19.90 7.40
C TYR A 4 -1.72 18.82 8.15
N TYR A 5 -0.39 18.80 8.06
CA TYR A 5 0.44 17.87 8.82
C TYR A 5 1.71 18.55 9.36
N THR A 6 1.93 18.49 10.68
CA THR A 6 3.19 18.94 11.30
C THR A 6 4.19 17.79 11.35
N HIS A 7 5.50 18.08 11.40
CA HIS A 7 6.52 17.03 11.55
C HIS A 7 6.29 16.15 12.78
N LYS A 8 5.77 16.72 13.87
CA LYS A 8 5.42 15.96 15.08
C LYS A 8 4.31 14.96 14.80
N ASN A 9 3.23 15.40 14.15
CA ASN A 9 2.12 14.53 13.79
C ASN A 9 2.56 13.41 12.83
N LEU A 10 3.42 13.72 11.85
CA LEU A 10 3.93 12.72 10.90
C LEU A 10 4.83 11.68 11.57
N ASN A 11 5.71 12.09 12.49
CA ASN A 11 6.52 11.15 13.27
C ASN A 11 5.65 10.23 14.16
N ASP A 12 4.59 10.76 14.76
CA ASP A 12 3.65 9.96 15.55
C ASP A 12 2.87 8.98 14.66
N MET A 13 2.49 9.39 13.45
CA MET A 13 1.86 8.49 12.45
C MET A 13 2.81 7.37 12.01
N ILE A 14 4.09 7.67 11.75
CA ILE A 14 5.11 6.65 11.43
C ILE A 14 5.23 5.62 12.55
N ARG A 15 5.32 6.07 13.81
CA ARG A 15 5.39 5.17 14.98
C ARG A 15 4.13 4.33 15.13
N GLU A 16 2.96 4.87 14.77
CA GLU A 16 1.70 4.14 14.76
C GLU A 16 1.74 2.99 13.74
N VAL A 17 2.24 3.25 12.52
CA VAL A 17 2.44 2.21 11.49
C VAL A 17 3.36 1.11 12.01
N GLU A 18 4.54 1.48 12.52
CA GLU A 18 5.53 0.52 13.04
C GLU A 18 5.00 -0.31 14.22
N ARG A 19 4.10 0.25 15.04
CA ARG A 19 3.45 -0.45 16.15
C ARG A 19 2.37 -1.43 15.68
N GLU A 20 1.49 -1.02 14.77
CA GLU A 20 0.36 -1.84 14.33
C GLU A 20 0.74 -2.90 13.28
N PHE A 21 1.90 -2.75 12.62
CA PHE A 21 2.47 -3.74 11.71
C PHE A 21 3.76 -4.36 12.29
N PRO A 22 3.66 -5.19 13.36
CA PRO A 22 4.81 -5.62 14.13
C PRO A 22 5.82 -6.44 13.32
N LEU A 23 7.09 -6.17 13.60
CA LEU A 23 8.26 -6.71 12.89
C LEU A 23 8.53 -8.19 13.15
N GLU A 24 8.08 -8.69 14.30
CA GLU A 24 8.55 -9.95 14.89
C GLU A 24 7.74 -11.19 14.49
N ASN A 25 6.69 -11.07 13.68
CA ASN A 25 5.78 -12.19 13.43
C ASN A 25 5.24 -12.33 11.99
N SER A 26 6.00 -11.93 10.98
CA SER A 26 5.58 -12.17 9.59
C SER A 26 6.45 -13.21 8.91
N PHE A 27 5.84 -14.36 8.60
CA PHE A 27 6.32 -15.42 7.70
C PHE A 27 6.56 -14.95 6.24
N PHE A 28 6.97 -13.70 6.01
CA PHE A 28 6.98 -13.15 4.65
C PHE A 28 8.15 -12.28 4.19
N PRO A 29 9.38 -12.53 4.68
CA PRO A 29 10.57 -12.48 3.84
C PRO A 29 10.68 -13.81 3.07
N THR A 30 10.55 -13.76 1.74
CA THR A 30 10.55 -14.96 0.88
C THR A 30 11.74 -14.94 -0.08
N LYS A 31 12.33 -16.12 -0.33
CA LYS A 31 13.28 -16.35 -1.44
C LYS A 31 12.59 -16.80 -2.72
N ASN A 32 11.31 -17.14 -2.64
CA ASN A 32 10.54 -17.67 -3.76
C ASN A 32 9.77 -16.52 -4.43
N ILE A 33 10.15 -16.18 -5.65
CA ILE A 33 9.48 -15.16 -6.48
C ILE A 33 7.99 -15.47 -6.67
N ARG A 34 7.59 -16.75 -6.63
CA ARG A 34 6.18 -17.16 -6.75
C ARG A 34 5.28 -16.64 -5.63
N ASN A 35 5.87 -16.32 -4.49
CA ASN A 35 5.14 -15.71 -3.38
C ASN A 35 4.97 -14.19 -3.61
N LEU A 36 5.81 -13.56 -4.43
CA LEU A 36 5.77 -12.13 -4.71
C LEU A 36 4.85 -11.78 -5.88
N ILE A 37 4.87 -12.54 -6.99
CA ILE A 37 4.17 -12.17 -8.23
C ILE A 37 2.97 -13.09 -8.56
N ALA A 38 1.90 -12.51 -9.13
CA ALA A 38 0.61 -13.17 -9.37
C ALA A 38 0.62 -14.20 -10.51
N ASN A 39 1.55 -14.09 -11.47
CA ASN A 39 1.73 -15.07 -12.55
C ASN A 39 3.10 -15.78 -12.46
N PRO A 40 3.29 -16.67 -11.48
CA PRO A 40 4.59 -17.27 -11.17
C PRO A 40 5.09 -18.29 -12.19
N ASP A 41 4.18 -18.92 -12.91
CA ASP A 41 4.49 -20.03 -13.82
C ASP A 41 4.68 -19.55 -15.28
N TYR A 42 4.29 -18.30 -15.56
CA TYR A 42 4.61 -17.56 -16.78
C TYR A 42 4.94 -16.10 -16.41
N PRO A 43 6.04 -15.86 -15.68
CA PRO A 43 6.38 -14.50 -15.27
C PRO A 43 6.66 -13.66 -16.51
N ASP A 44 5.99 -12.52 -16.62
CA ASP A 44 6.46 -11.45 -17.50
C ASP A 44 7.85 -11.02 -17.00
N ASP A 45 8.79 -10.78 -17.92
CA ASP A 45 10.16 -10.39 -17.55
C ASP A 45 10.12 -9.14 -16.66
N GLU A 46 9.21 -8.21 -16.96
CA GLU A 46 8.92 -7.00 -16.20
C GLU A 46 8.43 -7.29 -14.77
N GLY A 47 7.50 -8.24 -14.61
CA GLY A 47 7.00 -8.64 -13.29
C GLY A 47 8.08 -9.28 -12.43
N ARG A 48 9.01 -10.01 -13.05
CA ARG A 48 10.16 -10.59 -12.35
C ARG A 48 11.17 -9.51 -11.95
N GLU A 49 11.54 -8.64 -12.87
CA GLU A 49 12.47 -7.53 -12.63
C GLU A 49 11.99 -6.62 -11.49
N CYS A 50 10.69 -6.29 -11.46
CA CYS A 50 10.09 -5.50 -10.39
C CYS A 50 9.99 -6.25 -9.05
N GLY A 51 9.84 -7.59 -9.09
CA GLY A 51 9.63 -8.41 -7.89
C GLY A 51 10.92 -8.86 -7.20
N GLU A 52 11.99 -9.12 -7.94
CA GLU A 52 13.27 -9.62 -7.39
C GLU A 52 13.88 -8.72 -6.30
N PRO A 53 13.85 -7.37 -6.41
CA PRO A 53 14.36 -6.48 -5.37
C PRO A 53 13.69 -6.65 -4.00
N PHE A 54 12.46 -7.17 -3.96
CA PHE A 54 11.69 -7.38 -2.72
C PHE A 54 11.97 -8.74 -2.06
N LEU A 55 12.77 -9.61 -2.66
CA LEU A 55 13.12 -10.91 -2.09
C LEU A 55 13.88 -10.73 -0.76
N ASN A 56 13.46 -11.49 0.26
CA ASN A 56 13.97 -11.41 1.63
C ASN A 56 13.87 -10.04 2.30
N GLN A 57 13.19 -9.06 1.70
CA GLN A 57 13.00 -7.76 2.32
C GLN A 57 11.91 -7.85 3.37
N ARG A 58 12.15 -7.24 4.54
CA ARG A 58 11.05 -6.88 5.43
C ARG A 58 10.45 -5.59 4.91
N TRP A 59 9.15 -5.41 5.08
CA TRP A 59 8.49 -4.17 4.68
C TRP A 59 9.18 -2.93 5.26
N ILE A 60 9.69 -2.98 6.50
CA ILE A 60 10.37 -1.85 7.14
C ILE A 60 11.73 -1.52 6.51
N ASP A 61 12.36 -2.49 5.84
CA ASP A 61 13.67 -2.33 5.20
C ASP A 61 13.56 -1.78 3.78
N VAL A 62 12.34 -1.71 3.20
CA VAL A 62 12.13 -1.19 1.84
C VAL A 62 12.17 0.35 1.85
N PRO A 63 13.19 0.99 1.26
CA PRO A 63 13.30 2.44 1.22
C PRO A 63 12.41 3.05 0.13
N ALA A 64 12.18 4.37 0.20
CA ALA A 64 11.38 5.09 -0.81
C ALA A 64 11.93 4.94 -2.23
N ILE A 65 13.26 4.97 -2.39
CA ILE A 65 13.91 4.81 -3.70
C ILE A 65 13.63 3.46 -4.35
N GLN A 66 13.44 2.39 -3.56
CA GLN A 66 13.11 1.09 -4.12
C GLN A 66 11.71 1.06 -4.73
N TRP A 67 10.76 1.80 -4.13
CA TRP A 67 9.43 1.97 -4.68
C TRP A 67 9.40 2.86 -5.92
N TYR A 68 10.29 3.86 -5.99
CA TYR A 68 10.49 4.66 -7.21
C TYR A 68 10.94 3.77 -8.37
N ASP A 69 11.97 2.97 -8.16
CA ASP A 69 12.55 2.14 -9.22
C ASP A 69 11.64 0.96 -9.64
N ASN A 70 10.68 0.57 -8.78
CA ASN A 70 9.88 -0.66 -8.97
C ASN A 70 8.37 -0.43 -8.70
N ALA A 71 7.84 0.74 -9.04
CA ALA A 71 6.45 1.12 -8.76
C ALA A 71 5.43 0.12 -9.35
N GLU A 72 5.74 -0.45 -10.52
CA GLU A 72 4.89 -1.42 -11.21
C GLU A 72 4.72 -2.74 -10.47
N PHE A 73 5.56 -3.03 -9.46
CA PHE A 73 5.38 -4.18 -8.59
C PHE A 73 3.95 -4.26 -8.02
N VAL A 74 3.30 -3.12 -7.74
CA VAL A 74 1.90 -3.06 -7.26
C VAL A 74 0.91 -3.76 -8.21
N SER A 75 1.18 -3.72 -9.52
CA SER A 75 0.36 -4.33 -10.57
C SER A 75 0.58 -5.84 -10.68
N PHE A 76 1.81 -6.29 -10.48
CA PHE A 76 2.20 -7.69 -10.65
C PHE A 76 2.19 -8.50 -9.35
N ALA A 77 2.14 -7.84 -8.19
CA ALA A 77 2.23 -8.50 -6.90
C ALA A 77 1.03 -9.42 -6.61
N THR A 78 1.28 -10.54 -5.94
CA THR A 78 0.21 -11.30 -5.29
C THR A 78 -0.48 -10.44 -4.23
N SER A 79 -1.77 -10.66 -3.98
CA SER A 79 -2.48 -9.91 -2.93
C SER A 79 -1.84 -10.08 -1.55
N ARG A 80 -1.18 -11.22 -1.30
CA ARG A 80 -0.42 -11.47 -0.06
C ARG A 80 0.86 -10.64 0.02
N ALA A 81 1.63 -10.57 -1.05
CA ALA A 81 2.83 -9.74 -1.09
C ALA A 81 2.47 -8.26 -0.97
N LEU A 82 1.41 -7.83 -1.65
CA LEU A 82 0.93 -6.47 -1.56
C LEU A 82 0.46 -6.12 -0.13
N ALA A 83 -0.31 -6.99 0.52
CA ALA A 83 -0.69 -6.82 1.93
C ALA A 83 0.53 -6.81 2.86
N TYR A 84 1.61 -7.52 2.55
CA TYR A 84 2.81 -7.50 3.37
C TYR A 84 3.60 -6.20 3.23
N PHE A 85 3.74 -5.68 2.00
CA PHE A 85 4.60 -4.54 1.71
C PHE A 85 3.88 -3.18 1.79
N PHE A 86 2.54 -3.15 1.78
CA PHE A 86 1.79 -1.89 1.84
C PHE A 86 2.14 -0.99 3.04
N PRO A 87 2.43 -1.49 4.26
CA PRO A 87 2.89 -0.64 5.37
C PRO A 87 4.17 0.15 5.06
N SER A 88 5.04 -0.36 4.17
CA SER A 88 6.24 0.37 3.73
C SER A 88 5.90 1.59 2.88
N ILE A 89 4.90 1.48 2.00
CA ILE A 89 4.37 2.61 1.22
C ILE A 89 3.82 3.65 2.17
N ILE A 90 2.97 3.25 3.12
CA ILE A 90 2.37 4.17 4.11
C ILE A 90 3.44 4.91 4.91
N ARG A 91 4.43 4.18 5.44
CA ARG A 91 5.51 4.73 6.25
C ARG A 91 6.35 5.71 5.42
N ASN A 92 6.73 5.32 4.22
CA ASN A 92 7.62 6.11 3.38
C ASN A 92 6.92 7.37 2.86
N SER A 93 5.61 7.34 2.55
CA SER A 93 4.81 8.54 2.23
C SER A 93 4.94 9.62 3.30
N TYR A 94 4.87 9.24 4.58
CA TYR A 94 5.01 10.19 5.70
C TYR A 94 6.44 10.70 5.85
N MET A 95 7.44 9.86 5.56
CA MET A 95 8.84 10.27 5.60
C MET A 95 9.18 11.25 4.48
N GLU A 96 8.66 11.03 3.27
CA GLU A 96 8.83 11.95 2.13
C GLU A 96 8.26 13.33 2.47
N GLU A 97 7.05 13.38 3.02
CA GLU A 97 6.42 14.63 3.48
C GLU A 97 7.26 15.39 4.52
N ILE A 98 7.89 14.68 5.46
CA ILE A 98 8.82 15.29 6.43
C ILE A 98 10.05 15.85 5.70
N SER A 99 10.63 15.06 4.80
CA SER A 99 11.88 15.40 4.12
C SER A 99 11.73 16.52 3.08
N ARG A 100 10.49 16.81 2.64
CA ARG A 100 10.18 17.72 1.52
C ARG A 100 10.92 17.40 0.22
N VAL A 101 11.33 16.14 0.07
CA VAL A 101 11.99 15.68 -1.15
C VAL A 101 10.92 15.36 -2.19
N ASN A 102 11.26 15.54 -3.48
CA ASN A 102 10.39 15.20 -4.60
C ASN A 102 9.82 13.79 -4.41
N ASN A 103 8.51 13.63 -4.62
CA ASN A 103 7.74 12.39 -4.43
C ASN A 103 8.34 11.23 -5.24
N TYR A 104 9.39 10.57 -4.72
CA TYR A 104 10.00 9.42 -5.35
C TYR A 104 8.99 8.28 -5.43
N MET A 105 8.02 8.25 -4.52
CA MET A 105 7.00 7.21 -4.52
C MET A 105 5.70 7.57 -5.25
N ALA A 106 5.62 8.72 -5.96
CA ALA A 106 4.37 9.19 -6.56
C ALA A 106 3.66 8.11 -7.37
N ASP A 107 4.38 7.40 -8.22
CA ASP A 107 3.82 6.32 -9.03
C ASP A 107 3.34 5.17 -8.14
N ALA A 108 4.15 4.68 -7.20
CA ALA A 108 3.77 3.58 -6.31
C ALA A 108 2.54 3.93 -5.44
N GLU A 109 2.46 5.16 -4.95
CA GLU A 109 1.31 5.70 -4.23
C GLU A 109 0.06 5.76 -5.13
N GLU A 110 0.21 6.25 -6.37
CA GLU A 110 -0.86 6.29 -7.36
C GLU A 110 -1.37 4.89 -7.72
N TRP A 111 -0.48 3.95 -8.05
CA TRP A 111 -0.85 2.56 -8.36
C TRP A 111 -1.60 1.91 -7.20
N MET A 112 -1.13 2.13 -5.96
CA MET A 112 -1.80 1.62 -4.77
C MET A 112 -3.17 2.29 -4.57
N MET A 113 -3.25 3.61 -4.67
CA MET A 113 -4.51 4.35 -4.57
C MET A 113 -5.52 3.88 -5.62
N ASN A 114 -5.10 3.75 -6.87
CA ASN A 114 -5.90 3.23 -7.98
C ASN A 114 -6.43 1.82 -7.69
N LYS A 115 -5.59 0.95 -7.11
CA LYS A 115 -5.99 -0.39 -6.69
C LYS A 115 -7.04 -0.34 -5.57
N LEU A 116 -6.89 0.52 -4.57
CA LEU A 116 -7.83 0.65 -3.44
C LEU A 116 -9.17 1.31 -3.80
N ILE A 117 -9.16 2.30 -4.71
CA ILE A 117 -10.37 3.05 -5.13
C ILE A 117 -11.15 2.35 -6.24
N VAL A 118 -10.50 1.44 -6.98
CA VAL A 118 -11.09 0.65 -8.07
C VAL A 118 -11.74 1.50 -9.18
N VAL A 119 -11.27 2.73 -9.38
CA VAL A 119 -11.88 3.70 -10.31
C VAL A 119 -11.35 3.58 -11.74
N CYS A 120 -10.10 3.17 -11.93
CA CYS A 120 -9.48 3.13 -13.27
C CYS A 120 -9.70 1.81 -14.05
N PHE A 121 -10.58 0.93 -13.57
CA PHE A 121 -10.73 -0.40 -14.15
C PHE A 121 -12.08 -0.59 -14.85
N SER A 122 -12.04 -1.23 -16.04
CA SER A 122 -13.23 -1.73 -16.72
C SER A 122 -14.04 -2.65 -15.80
N GLU A 123 -15.34 -2.83 -16.04
CA GLU A 123 -16.23 -3.59 -15.16
C GLU A 123 -15.74 -5.03 -14.85
N ARG A 124 -15.11 -5.68 -15.85
CA ARG A 124 -14.47 -6.99 -15.69
C ARG A 124 -13.24 -6.94 -14.78
N ILE A 125 -12.38 -5.95 -14.95
CA ILE A 125 -11.16 -5.79 -14.14
C ILE A 125 -11.52 -5.33 -12.72
N ARG A 126 -12.56 -4.50 -12.57
CA ARG A 126 -13.11 -4.06 -11.28
C ARG A 126 -13.48 -5.25 -10.38
N THR A 127 -14.12 -6.29 -10.93
CA THR A 127 -14.47 -7.49 -10.15
C THR A 127 -13.25 -8.26 -9.68
N TYR A 128 -12.19 -8.32 -10.48
CA TYR A 128 -10.92 -8.97 -10.11
C TYR A 128 -10.18 -8.16 -9.04
N VAL A 129 -9.96 -6.86 -9.29
CA VAL A 129 -9.29 -5.95 -8.35
C VAL A 129 -10.03 -5.87 -7.02
N GLN A 130 -11.37 -5.86 -7.03
CA GLN A 130 -12.16 -5.88 -5.80
C GLN A 130 -11.90 -7.13 -4.95
N LYS A 131 -11.65 -8.30 -5.56
CA LYS A 131 -11.31 -9.52 -4.81
C LYS A 131 -9.95 -9.38 -4.13
N GLU A 132 -8.97 -8.78 -4.81
CA GLU A 132 -7.65 -8.52 -4.23
C GLU A 132 -7.71 -7.53 -3.07
N VAL A 133 -8.43 -6.41 -3.25
CA VAL A 133 -8.64 -5.40 -2.20
C VAL A 133 -9.33 -6.03 -0.98
N ASN A 134 -10.38 -6.84 -1.21
CA ASN A 134 -11.06 -7.55 -0.14
C ASN A 134 -10.13 -8.52 0.59
N TYR A 135 -9.21 -9.19 -0.12
CA TYR A 135 -8.20 -10.05 0.51
C TYR A 135 -7.30 -9.23 1.44
N ILE A 136 -6.76 -8.10 0.97
CA ILE A 136 -5.90 -7.21 1.76
C ILE A 136 -6.65 -6.76 3.02
N TYR A 137 -7.85 -6.19 2.87
CA TYR A 137 -8.61 -5.67 4.01
C TYR A 137 -8.99 -6.76 5.02
N ARG A 138 -9.35 -7.96 4.56
CA ARG A 138 -9.67 -9.08 5.45
C ARG A 138 -8.45 -9.59 6.20
N SER A 139 -7.26 -9.52 5.59
CA SER A 139 -6.00 -9.95 6.21
C SER A 139 -5.54 -9.05 7.37
N TYR A 140 -6.03 -7.80 7.42
CA TYR A 140 -5.62 -6.83 8.43
C TYR A 140 -6.50 -6.84 9.68
N THR A 141 -5.95 -6.45 10.82
CA THR A 141 -6.72 -6.16 12.03
C THR A 141 -7.48 -4.84 11.88
N LYS A 142 -8.42 -4.58 12.80
CA LYS A 142 -9.14 -3.30 12.84
C LYS A 142 -8.19 -2.10 12.91
N ASN A 143 -7.20 -2.15 13.79
CA ASN A 143 -6.23 -1.05 13.94
C ASN A 143 -5.40 -0.85 12.66
N GLN A 144 -4.99 -1.94 12.01
CA GLN A 144 -4.27 -1.87 10.73
C GLN A 144 -5.13 -1.24 9.62
N LEU A 145 -6.43 -1.53 9.59
CA LEU A 145 -7.36 -0.86 8.67
C LEU A 145 -7.53 0.63 8.98
N GLU A 146 -7.52 1.03 10.25
CA GLU A 146 -7.53 2.45 10.63
C GLU A 146 -6.26 3.18 10.15
N ILE A 147 -5.10 2.52 10.14
CA ILE A 147 -3.88 3.07 9.53
C ILE A 147 -4.06 3.27 8.02
N VAL A 148 -4.60 2.28 7.31
CA VAL A 148 -4.91 2.40 5.86
C VAL A 148 -5.87 3.57 5.62
N ARG A 149 -6.91 3.71 6.45
CA ARG A 149 -7.89 4.78 6.37
C ARG A 149 -7.25 6.15 6.51
N LYS A 150 -6.36 6.32 7.50
CA LYS A 150 -5.58 7.55 7.71
C LYS A 150 -4.68 7.87 6.52
N TRP A 151 -4.05 6.86 5.92
CA TRP A 151 -3.21 7.04 4.73
C TRP A 151 -4.02 7.46 3.50
N ILE A 152 -5.18 6.86 3.23
CA ILE A 152 -6.08 7.29 2.13
C ILE A 152 -6.48 8.77 2.29
N LEU A 153 -6.84 9.19 3.52
CA LEU A 153 -7.17 10.59 3.80
C LEU A 153 -5.97 11.52 3.63
N PHE A 154 -4.78 11.07 4.03
CA PHE A 154 -3.53 11.81 3.82
C PHE A 154 -3.22 12.00 2.34
N GLN A 155 -3.32 10.93 1.53
CA GLN A 155 -3.10 10.99 0.08
C GLN A 155 -4.12 11.88 -0.63
N ASN A 156 -5.34 11.98 -0.10
CA ASN A 156 -6.39 12.85 -0.64
C ASN A 156 -6.45 14.25 0.03
N LYS A 157 -5.40 14.69 0.73
CA LYS A 157 -5.40 15.98 1.47
C LYS A 157 -5.66 17.20 0.58
N ASP A 158 -5.27 17.12 -0.69
CA ASP A 158 -5.45 18.19 -1.69
C ASP A 158 -6.69 17.97 -2.59
N ASN A 159 -7.57 17.02 -2.22
CA ASN A 159 -8.78 16.64 -2.97
C ASN A 159 -8.56 16.16 -4.41
N TYR A 160 -7.34 15.72 -4.75
CA TYR A 160 -7.01 15.24 -6.09
C TYR A 160 -7.80 13.99 -6.51
N PHE A 161 -8.18 13.13 -5.55
CA PHE A 161 -8.90 11.86 -5.78
C PHE A 161 -10.31 11.84 -5.14
N ALA A 162 -10.93 12.99 -4.93
CA ALA A 162 -12.09 13.15 -4.02
C ALA A 162 -13.24 12.13 -4.21
N ASP A 163 -13.75 11.96 -5.44
CA ASP A 163 -14.87 11.04 -5.70
C ASP A 163 -14.47 9.56 -5.53
N SER A 164 -13.25 9.23 -5.93
CA SER A 164 -12.69 7.88 -5.88
C SER A 164 -12.37 7.45 -4.44
N CYS A 165 -11.83 8.35 -3.62
CA CYS A 165 -11.55 8.11 -2.22
C CYS A 165 -12.82 7.82 -1.41
N ASN A 166 -13.94 8.48 -1.72
CA ASN A 166 -15.21 8.23 -1.04
C ASN A 166 -15.68 6.78 -1.19
N ASN A 167 -15.43 6.15 -2.34
CA ASN A 167 -15.79 4.75 -2.56
C ASN A 167 -14.88 3.80 -1.76
N ALA A 168 -13.55 4.01 -1.81
CA ALA A 168 -12.60 3.22 -1.03
C ALA A 168 -12.90 3.29 0.47
N LEU A 169 -13.16 4.50 0.99
CA LEU A 169 -13.50 4.71 2.40
C LEU A 169 -14.79 4.00 2.79
N LYS A 170 -15.83 3.98 1.94
CA LYS A 170 -17.07 3.22 2.22
C LYS A 170 -16.81 1.72 2.38
N ILE A 171 -16.01 1.14 1.49
CA ILE A 171 -15.66 -0.29 1.53
C ILE A 171 -14.83 -0.58 2.79
N LEU A 172 -13.82 0.24 3.04
CA LEU A 172 -12.93 0.12 4.20
C LEU A 172 -13.70 0.28 5.53
N ASP A 173 -14.55 1.30 5.64
CA ASP A 173 -15.36 1.55 6.83
C ASP A 173 -16.34 0.40 7.11
N SER A 174 -16.84 -0.27 6.06
CA SER A 174 -17.65 -1.49 6.21
C SER A 174 -16.82 -2.65 6.79
N GLU A 175 -15.62 -2.89 6.26
CA GLU A 175 -14.72 -3.93 6.78
C GLU A 175 -14.25 -3.64 8.21
N ILE A 176 -14.00 -2.38 8.56
CA ILE A 176 -13.69 -1.95 9.94
C ILE A 176 -14.86 -2.26 10.89
N LYS A 177 -16.10 -1.94 10.49
CA LYS A 177 -17.30 -2.23 11.29
C LYS A 177 -17.51 -3.73 11.52
N ASN A 178 -17.12 -4.55 10.55
CA ASN A 178 -17.27 -6.02 10.63
C ASN A 178 -16.17 -6.68 11.49
N LYS A 179 -15.11 -5.95 11.87
CA LYS A 179 -14.05 -6.42 12.76
C LYS A 179 -14.34 -5.91 14.18
N ASN A 180 -14.82 -6.82 15.03
CA ASN A 180 -15.06 -6.57 16.46
C ASN A 180 -13.75 -6.23 17.19
#